data_AF-A0A356BFP2-F1
#
_entry.id   AF-A0A356BFP2-F1
#
_cell.length_a   1.000
_cell.length_b   1.000
_cell.length_c   1.000
_cell.angle_alpha   90.00
_cell.angle_beta   90.00
_cell.angle_gamma   90.00
#
_symmetry.space_group_name_H-M   'P 1'
#
loop_
_entity.id
_entity.type
_entity.pdbx_description
1 polymer ?
#
loop_
_entity_poly.entity_id
_entity_poly.type
_entity_poly.pdbx_seq_one_letter_code
_entity_poly.pdbx_strand_id
1 'polypeptide(L)'
;MRVKMKLFTAPVVALLMVACSEPQQAGGQAAPQAPEVAVVTLSTSSLALTTELPGRTTDFRQAEIRPQVSGILQQRLFTEGQQVEAGQVLYKIDAAPYQAALANAKANLASAKAVAHNARLKAERFKGLLGNKAVSQQDYDDAQAALMQADAAIASSEAALQTAQINLNYTQIKAPISGQIGRSAVTEGALLTANQAQVMATIRQLDPIYVDLTQSSSELLKLKKQMQGDDRDNVTVDLLLDDGSEYSEQGSL
;
A
#
# COMPACT_ATOMS: atom_id res chain seq x y z
N MET A 1 -92.94 -14.67 15.44
CA MET A 1 -94.29 -14.12 15.17
C MET A 1 -94.19 -12.61 15.40
N ARG A 2 -94.08 -11.82 14.32
CA ARG A 2 -95.12 -10.84 13.87
C ARG A 2 -95.60 -9.98 15.06
N VAL A 3 -95.54 -8.66 15.10
CA VAL A 3 -95.79 -7.61 14.08
C VAL A 3 -95.68 -6.27 14.88
N LYS A 4 -94.87 -5.27 14.48
CA LYS A 4 -95.26 -4.10 13.66
C LYS A 4 -96.58 -3.45 14.18
N MET A 5 -96.69 -2.17 14.55
CA MET A 5 -96.48 -0.97 13.75
C MET A 5 -97.69 -0.05 13.97
N LYS A 6 -97.43 1.26 14.19
CA LYS A 6 -98.28 2.43 13.82
C LYS A 6 -99.61 2.62 14.57
N LEU A 7 -100.17 3.81 14.76
CA LEU A 7 -99.86 5.24 14.59
C LEU A 7 -101.17 5.95 15.06
N PHE A 8 -101.22 7.30 15.07
CA PHE A 8 -102.44 8.13 15.14
C PHE A 8 -103.10 8.22 16.55
N THR A 9 -103.58 9.35 17.09
CA THR A 9 -103.84 10.71 16.59
C THR A 9 -104.13 11.64 17.79
N ALA A 10 -103.84 12.94 17.62
CA ALA A 10 -104.35 14.08 18.40
C ALA A 10 -105.90 14.20 18.28
N PRO A 11 -106.67 15.01 19.06
CA PRO A 11 -106.40 16.44 19.31
C PRO A 11 -106.87 17.08 20.64
N VAL A 12 -106.25 18.24 20.95
CA VAL A 12 -106.83 19.55 21.37
C VAL A 12 -107.91 19.61 22.46
N VAL A 13 -107.63 20.36 23.55
CA VAL A 13 -108.39 21.50 24.17
C VAL A 13 -107.60 21.90 25.45
N ALA A 14 -106.70 22.89 25.41
CA ALA A 14 -106.89 24.31 25.78
C ALA A 14 -107.30 24.63 27.24
N LEU A 15 -106.29 25.14 28.00
CA LEU A 15 -106.29 26.33 28.89
C LEU A 15 -107.27 26.32 30.10
N LEU A 16 -106.92 26.65 31.34
CA LEU A 16 -105.91 27.50 31.99
C LEU A 16 -105.82 27.03 33.46
N MET A 17 -104.67 27.20 34.10
CA MET A 17 -104.53 27.98 35.36
C MET A 17 -103.17 27.72 36.03
N VAL A 18 -102.40 28.81 36.08
CA VAL A 18 -101.63 29.30 37.24
C VAL A 18 -100.42 28.47 37.71
N ALA A 19 -99.28 29.14 37.52
CA ALA A 19 -97.98 28.84 38.05
C ALA A 19 -97.95 28.85 39.58
N CYS A 20 -97.33 27.82 40.17
CA CYS A 20 -96.65 27.90 41.45
C CYS A 20 -95.34 27.11 41.37
N SER A 21 -94.28 27.78 41.81
CA SER A 21 -92.89 27.36 41.92
C SER A 21 -92.68 26.17 42.85
N GLU A 22 -91.87 25.21 42.41
CA GLU A 22 -91.42 24.06 43.20
C GLU A 22 -89.89 24.09 43.34
N PRO A 23 -89.33 24.01 44.56
CA PRO A 23 -87.91 23.78 44.78
C PRO A 23 -87.60 22.28 44.95
N GLN A 24 -86.36 21.92 44.60
CA GLN A 24 -85.61 20.74 45.08
C GLN A 24 -85.86 19.38 44.41
N GLN A 25 -84.87 18.92 43.63
CA GLN A 25 -84.42 17.53 43.75
C GLN A 25 -82.94 17.40 43.36
N ALA A 26 -82.15 16.97 44.35
CA ALA A 26 -80.74 16.68 44.26
C ALA A 26 -80.51 15.34 43.53
N GLY A 27 -79.75 15.36 42.43
CA GLY A 27 -79.13 14.19 41.82
C GLY A 27 -77.63 14.22 42.08
N GLY A 28 -77.08 13.14 42.64
CA GLY A 28 -75.67 13.02 43.00
C GLY A 28 -74.73 13.24 41.80
N GLN A 29 -73.72 14.08 42.00
CA GLN A 29 -72.65 14.28 41.02
C GLN A 29 -71.61 13.16 41.15
N ALA A 30 -71.46 12.41 40.05
CA ALA A 30 -70.38 11.47 39.83
C ALA A 30 -69.02 12.18 39.87
N ALA A 31 -68.02 11.52 40.46
CA ALA A 31 -66.64 12.00 40.45
C ALA A 31 -66.15 12.19 38.99
N PRO A 32 -65.38 13.26 38.69
CA PRO A 32 -64.87 13.49 37.35
C PRO A 32 -63.96 12.33 36.93
N GLN A 33 -64.26 11.71 35.79
CA GLN A 33 -63.41 10.68 35.18
C GLN A 33 -62.08 11.33 34.78
N ALA A 34 -60.97 10.79 35.31
CA ALA A 34 -59.64 11.26 34.96
C ALA A 34 -59.41 11.07 33.44
N PRO A 35 -58.82 12.05 32.74
CA PRO A 35 -58.63 11.98 31.30
C PRO A 35 -57.73 10.79 30.94
N GLU A 36 -58.16 9.98 29.98
CA GLU A 36 -57.34 8.89 29.44
C GLU A 36 -56.13 9.47 28.73
N VAL A 37 -54.93 9.13 29.23
CA VAL A 37 -53.66 9.52 28.64
C VAL A 37 -52.99 8.28 28.06
N ALA A 38 -52.58 8.38 26.79
CA ALA A 38 -51.75 7.36 26.18
C ALA A 38 -50.33 7.44 26.77
N VAL A 39 -49.90 6.38 27.45
CA VAL A 39 -48.53 6.24 27.96
C VAL A 39 -47.77 5.21 27.13
N VAL A 40 -46.52 5.53 26.81
CA VAL A 40 -45.58 4.61 26.14
C VAL A 40 -44.50 4.24 27.15
N THR A 41 -44.28 2.94 27.36
CA THR A 41 -43.24 2.44 28.26
C THR A 41 -41.97 2.17 27.45
N LEU A 42 -40.86 2.83 27.79
CA LEU A 42 -39.57 2.65 27.13
C LEU A 42 -38.74 1.58 27.85
N SER A 43 -38.15 0.65 27.09
CA SER A 43 -37.21 -0.36 27.61
C SER A 43 -35.81 -0.13 27.02
N THR A 44 -34.78 -0.18 27.86
CA THR A 44 -33.38 -0.08 27.42
C THR A 44 -32.85 -1.44 26.95
N SER A 45 -32.30 -1.52 25.75
CA SER A 45 -31.56 -2.67 25.24
C SER A 45 -30.19 -2.22 24.74
N SER A 46 -29.18 -3.10 24.80
CA SER A 46 -27.88 -2.80 24.18
C SER A 46 -28.02 -2.79 22.66
N LEU A 47 -27.64 -1.69 22.02
CA LEU A 47 -27.58 -1.56 20.57
C LEU A 47 -26.13 -1.34 20.18
N ALA A 48 -25.61 -2.20 19.29
CA ALA A 48 -24.32 -1.97 18.67
C ALA A 48 -24.44 -0.77 17.73
N LEU A 49 -23.66 0.29 17.99
CA LEU A 49 -23.55 1.45 17.12
C LEU A 49 -22.51 1.14 16.05
N THR A 50 -22.95 0.73 14.87
CA THR A 50 -22.07 0.59 13.70
C THR A 50 -21.99 1.93 12.98
N THR A 51 -20.78 2.30 12.54
CA THR A 51 -20.57 3.49 11.72
C THR A 51 -19.96 3.06 10.40
N GLU A 52 -20.69 3.25 9.32
CA GLU A 52 -20.19 3.02 7.98
C GLU A 52 -19.37 4.23 7.53
N LEU A 53 -18.11 3.98 7.17
CA LEU A 53 -17.17 5.01 6.75
C LEU A 53 -16.81 4.75 5.28
N PRO A 54 -16.94 5.74 4.38
CA PRO A 54 -16.45 5.57 3.02
C PRO A 54 -14.92 5.42 3.04
N GLY A 55 -14.44 4.31 2.49
CA GLY A 55 -13.03 3.98 2.36
C GLY A 55 -12.59 3.90 0.90
N ARG A 56 -11.33 4.20 0.63
CA ARG A 56 -10.70 3.95 -0.68
C ARG A 56 -9.56 2.95 -0.52
N THR A 57 -9.61 1.86 -1.27
CA THR A 57 -8.52 0.87 -1.28
C THR A 57 -7.24 1.46 -1.88
N THR A 58 -6.13 1.29 -1.19
CA THR A 58 -4.78 1.69 -1.60
C THR A 58 -3.82 0.51 -1.48
N ASP A 59 -2.82 0.47 -2.34
CA ASP A 59 -1.81 -0.58 -2.32
C ASP A 59 -0.89 -0.45 -1.09
N PHE A 60 -0.51 -1.59 -0.51
CA PHE A 60 0.38 -1.60 0.66
C PHE A 60 1.79 -1.14 0.32
N ARG A 61 2.28 -1.55 -0.86
CA ARG A 61 3.56 -1.11 -1.43
C ARG A 61 3.46 -0.96 -2.93
N GLN A 62 4.01 0.16 -3.41
CA GLN A 62 4.23 0.41 -4.83
C GLN A 62 5.72 0.40 -5.15
N ALA A 63 6.10 -0.23 -6.26
CA ALA A 63 7.42 -0.07 -6.86
C ALA A 63 7.33 0.33 -8.33
N GLU A 64 8.00 1.43 -8.68
CA GLU A 64 8.13 1.87 -10.06
C GLU A 64 9.37 1.27 -10.70
N ILE A 65 9.19 0.64 -11.85
CA ILE A 65 10.28 0.01 -12.60
C ILE A 65 10.85 1.01 -13.59
N ARG A 66 12.15 1.28 -13.44
CA ARG A 66 12.92 2.21 -14.27
C ARG A 66 14.25 1.56 -14.68
N PRO A 67 14.77 1.88 -15.87
CA PRO A 67 16.05 1.35 -16.33
C PRO A 67 17.21 2.06 -15.62
N GLN A 68 18.18 1.29 -15.12
CA GLN A 68 19.40 1.83 -14.51
C GLN A 68 20.52 2.05 -15.53
N VAL A 69 20.41 1.41 -16.68
CA VAL A 69 21.36 1.49 -17.80
C VAL A 69 20.61 1.79 -19.09
N SER A 70 21.27 2.47 -20.02
CA SER A 70 20.69 2.83 -21.32
C SER A 70 20.84 1.68 -22.32
N GLY A 71 19.92 1.57 -23.28
CA GLY A 71 20.03 0.58 -24.35
C GLY A 71 18.69 0.25 -24.98
N ILE A 72 18.71 -0.64 -25.96
CA ILE A 72 17.49 -1.07 -26.65
C ILE A 72 16.83 -2.17 -25.84
N LEU A 73 15.52 -2.05 -25.60
CA LEU A 73 14.73 -3.11 -24.98
C LEU A 73 14.60 -4.28 -25.96
N GLN A 74 15.22 -5.42 -25.65
CA GLN A 74 15.12 -6.61 -26.50
C GLN A 74 13.80 -7.35 -26.29
N GLN A 75 13.43 -7.60 -25.03
CA GLN A 75 12.30 -8.47 -24.70
C GLN A 75 11.62 -8.04 -23.40
N ARG A 76 10.30 -8.21 -23.36
CA ARG A 76 9.48 -8.20 -22.15
C ARG A 76 9.14 -9.64 -21.74
N LEU A 77 9.39 -9.99 -20.47
CA LEU A 77 9.31 -11.36 -19.96
C LEU A 77 8.15 -11.60 -18.98
N PHE A 78 7.14 -10.73 -18.99
CA PHE A 78 5.95 -10.88 -18.16
C PHE A 78 4.69 -10.56 -18.97
N THR A 79 3.56 -11.09 -18.52
CA THR A 79 2.23 -10.72 -19.01
C THR A 79 1.66 -9.59 -18.15
N GLU A 80 1.05 -8.58 -18.78
CA GLU A 80 0.44 -7.47 -18.04
C GLU A 80 -0.66 -7.97 -17.11
N GLY A 81 -0.67 -7.50 -15.86
CA GLY A 81 -1.61 -7.95 -14.83
C GLY A 81 -1.21 -9.24 -14.11
N GLN A 82 -0.09 -9.87 -14.46
CA GLN A 82 0.38 -11.10 -13.81
C GLN A 82 0.95 -10.81 -12.40
N GLN A 83 0.87 -11.81 -11.52
CA GLN A 83 1.65 -11.82 -10.29
C GLN A 83 3.13 -12.08 -10.60
N VAL A 84 4.01 -11.24 -10.07
CA VAL A 84 5.47 -11.37 -10.19
C VAL A 84 6.13 -11.50 -8.82
N GLU A 85 7.25 -12.20 -8.79
CA GLU A 85 8.06 -12.38 -7.58
C GLU A 85 9.25 -11.42 -7.53
N ALA A 86 9.66 -11.01 -6.33
CA ALA A 86 10.88 -10.24 -6.14
C ALA A 86 12.09 -10.98 -6.73
N GLY A 87 12.90 -10.27 -7.52
CA GLY A 87 14.05 -10.83 -8.23
C GLY A 87 13.74 -11.43 -9.61
N GLN A 88 12.46 -11.60 -9.97
CA GLN A 88 12.06 -12.07 -11.31
C GLN A 88 12.49 -11.06 -12.38
N VAL A 89 13.04 -11.56 -13.49
CA VAL A 89 13.44 -10.70 -14.62
C VAL A 89 12.19 -10.29 -15.41
N LEU A 90 11.99 -8.98 -15.54
CA LEU A 90 10.83 -8.38 -16.21
C LEU A 90 11.17 -7.93 -17.64
N TYR A 91 12.34 -7.31 -17.80
CA TYR A 91 12.79 -6.77 -19.08
C TYR A 91 14.26 -7.14 -19.32
N LYS A 92 14.60 -7.33 -20.60
CA LYS A 92 15.98 -7.52 -21.05
C LYS A 92 16.38 -6.40 -22.00
N ILE A 93 17.39 -5.63 -21.61
CA ILE A 93 18.09 -4.66 -22.47
C ILE A 93 19.17 -5.42 -23.26
N ASP A 94 19.51 -4.92 -24.44
CA ASP A 94 20.64 -5.43 -25.21
C ASP A 94 21.94 -5.41 -24.40
N ALA A 95 22.42 -6.61 -24.10
CA ALA A 95 23.59 -6.83 -23.28
C ALA A 95 24.90 -6.80 -24.09
N ALA A 96 24.87 -6.82 -25.43
CA ALA A 96 26.07 -6.88 -26.26
C ALA A 96 27.13 -5.81 -25.93
N PRO A 97 26.80 -4.50 -25.84
CA PRO A 97 27.80 -3.48 -25.47
C PRO A 97 28.33 -3.68 -24.03
N TYR A 98 27.50 -4.15 -23.11
CA TYR A 98 27.87 -4.38 -21.72
C TYR A 98 28.76 -5.63 -21.55
N GLN A 99 28.51 -6.68 -22.33
CA GLN A 99 29.36 -7.87 -22.38
C GLN A 99 30.74 -7.54 -22.95
N ALA A 100 30.80 -6.72 -24.00
CA ALA A 100 32.06 -6.24 -24.56
C ALA A 100 32.84 -5.38 -23.53
N ALA A 101 32.17 -4.49 -22.82
CA ALA A 101 32.78 -3.68 -21.76
C ALA A 101 33.32 -4.56 -20.62
N LEU A 102 32.57 -5.59 -20.19
CA LEU A 102 33.02 -6.56 -19.18
C LEU A 102 34.26 -7.33 -19.66
N ALA A 103 34.28 -7.78 -20.92
CA ALA A 103 35.42 -8.48 -21.50
C ALA A 103 36.67 -7.59 -21.53
N ASN A 104 36.53 -6.32 -21.92
CA ASN A 104 37.62 -5.34 -21.89
C ASN A 104 38.16 -5.10 -20.48
N ALA A 105 37.28 -4.92 -19.49
CA ALA A 105 37.69 -4.74 -18.10
C ALA A 105 38.43 -5.97 -17.55
N LYS A 106 37.99 -7.17 -17.91
CA LYS A 106 38.65 -8.43 -17.54
C LYS A 106 40.05 -8.54 -18.17
N ALA A 107 40.20 -8.15 -19.43
CA ALA A 107 41.50 -8.12 -20.11
C ALA A 107 42.47 -7.12 -19.46
N ASN A 108 41.97 -5.93 -19.11
CA ASN A 108 42.76 -4.91 -18.41
C ASN A 108 43.24 -5.39 -17.05
N LEU A 109 42.38 -6.07 -16.27
CA LEU A 109 42.77 -6.69 -15.02
C LEU A 109 43.86 -7.76 -15.20
N ALA A 110 43.73 -8.61 -16.22
CA ALA A 110 44.73 -9.61 -16.53
C ALA A 110 46.09 -8.97 -16.89
N SER A 111 46.07 -7.89 -17.68
CA SER A 111 47.27 -7.11 -18.02
C SER A 111 47.91 -6.49 -16.77
N ALA A 112 47.14 -5.83 -15.92
CA ALA A 112 47.63 -5.26 -14.66
C ALA A 112 48.25 -6.33 -13.74
N LYS A 113 47.62 -7.51 -13.64
CA LYS A 113 48.15 -8.66 -12.90
C LYS A 113 49.49 -9.15 -13.45
N ALA A 114 49.65 -9.18 -14.77
CA ALA A 114 50.92 -9.55 -15.40
C ALA A 114 52.03 -8.52 -15.13
N VAL A 115 51.71 -7.23 -15.18
CA VAL A 115 52.66 -6.14 -14.84
C VAL A 115 53.08 -6.24 -13.37
N ALA A 116 52.14 -6.39 -12.45
CA ALA A 116 52.44 -6.53 -11.03
C ALA A 116 53.25 -7.79 -10.71
N HIS A 117 52.99 -8.90 -11.41
CA HIS A 117 53.79 -10.11 -11.27
C HIS A 117 55.27 -9.86 -11.63
N ASN A 118 55.54 -9.20 -12.75
CA ASN A 118 56.90 -8.83 -13.14
C ASN A 118 57.55 -7.86 -12.13
N ALA A 119 56.82 -6.85 -11.65
CA ALA A 119 57.30 -5.92 -10.64
C ALA A 119 57.64 -6.63 -9.32
N ARG A 120 56.80 -7.59 -8.90
CA ARG A 120 57.01 -8.41 -7.70
C ARG A 120 58.28 -9.23 -7.80
N LEU A 121 58.47 -9.96 -8.90
CA LEU A 121 59.69 -10.73 -9.14
C LEU A 121 60.95 -9.84 -9.13
N LYS A 122 60.86 -8.61 -9.66
CA LYS A 122 61.98 -7.65 -9.63
C LYS A 122 62.28 -7.18 -8.20
N ALA A 123 61.26 -6.79 -7.44
CA ALA A 123 61.42 -6.37 -6.05
C ALA A 123 61.98 -7.48 -5.15
N GLU A 124 61.48 -8.72 -5.29
CA GLU A 124 61.97 -9.90 -4.57
C GLU A 124 63.44 -10.19 -4.90
N ARG A 125 63.81 -10.13 -6.18
CA ARG A 125 65.19 -10.32 -6.62
C ARG A 125 66.11 -9.25 -6.05
N PHE A 126 65.73 -7.96 -6.09
CA PHE A 126 66.55 -6.88 -5.53
C PHE A 126 66.68 -6.97 -4.01
N LYS A 127 65.61 -7.37 -3.31
CA LYS A 127 65.65 -7.65 -1.87
C LYS A 127 66.71 -8.69 -1.51
N GLY A 128 66.81 -9.78 -2.28
CA GLY A 128 67.83 -10.81 -2.08
C GLY A 128 69.26 -10.33 -2.38
N LEU A 129 69.44 -9.40 -3.31
CA LEU A 129 70.74 -8.86 -3.70
C LEU A 129 71.23 -7.72 -2.79
N LEU A 130 70.33 -7.07 -2.05
CA LEU A 130 70.65 -5.97 -1.14
C LEU A 130 71.58 -6.42 0.00
N GLY A 131 71.37 -7.63 0.54
CA GLY A 131 72.20 -8.20 1.62
C GLY A 131 73.66 -8.41 1.23
N ASN A 132 73.92 -8.68 -0.05
CA ASN A 132 75.27 -8.86 -0.60
C ASN A 132 75.84 -7.57 -1.23
N LYS A 133 75.17 -6.42 -1.04
CA LYS A 133 75.53 -5.12 -1.63
C LYS A 133 75.69 -5.14 -3.17
N ALA A 134 74.98 -6.06 -3.84
CA ALA A 134 75.04 -6.22 -5.29
C ALA A 134 74.11 -5.25 -6.06
N VAL A 135 73.22 -4.55 -5.34
CA VAL A 135 72.33 -3.49 -5.84
C VAL A 135 72.31 -2.33 -4.84
N SER A 136 72.02 -1.12 -5.31
CA SER A 136 71.88 0.03 -4.42
C SER A 136 70.55 -0.01 -3.66
N GLN A 137 70.48 0.67 -2.50
CA GLN A 137 69.23 0.82 -1.77
C GLN A 137 68.18 1.57 -2.60
N GLN A 138 68.60 2.57 -3.37
CA GLN A 138 67.72 3.32 -4.27
C GLN A 138 67.06 2.40 -5.31
N ASP A 139 67.82 1.50 -5.94
CA ASP A 139 67.26 0.57 -6.93
C ASP A 139 66.20 -0.37 -6.33
N TYR A 140 66.41 -0.80 -5.08
CA TYR A 140 65.43 -1.60 -4.34
C TYR A 140 64.17 -0.78 -4.01
N ASP A 141 64.35 0.44 -3.50
CA ASP A 141 63.24 1.34 -3.16
C ASP A 141 62.42 1.69 -4.42
N ASP A 142 63.06 1.94 -5.56
CA ASP A 142 62.41 2.16 -6.86
C ASP A 142 61.62 0.92 -7.33
N ALA A 143 62.19 -0.29 -7.17
CA ALA A 143 61.49 -1.53 -7.50
C ALA A 143 60.29 -1.79 -6.56
N GLN A 144 60.42 -1.46 -5.28
CA GLN A 144 59.35 -1.57 -4.29
C GLN A 144 58.23 -0.57 -4.59
N ALA A 145 58.56 0.66 -4.94
CA ALA A 145 57.59 1.67 -5.37
C ALA A 145 56.86 1.25 -6.65
N ALA A 146 57.58 0.69 -7.63
CA ALA A 146 56.97 0.17 -8.85
C ALA A 146 55.99 -0.99 -8.58
N LEU A 147 56.31 -1.88 -7.64
CA LEU A 147 55.38 -2.92 -7.18
C LEU A 147 54.12 -2.31 -6.57
N MET A 148 54.27 -1.35 -5.66
CA MET A 148 53.13 -0.67 -5.01
C MET A 148 52.22 0.02 -6.04
N GLN A 149 52.81 0.66 -7.07
CA GLN A 149 52.06 1.25 -8.17
C GLN A 149 51.31 0.19 -8.99
N ALA A 150 51.94 -0.95 -9.27
CA ALA A 150 51.31 -2.03 -10.02
C ALA A 150 50.17 -2.71 -9.23
N ASP A 151 50.34 -2.90 -7.92
CA ASP A 151 49.29 -3.40 -7.03
C ASP A 151 48.10 -2.42 -6.96
N ALA A 152 48.37 -1.10 -6.93
CA ALA A 152 47.31 -0.09 -7.04
C ALA A 152 46.58 -0.15 -8.40
N ALA A 153 47.28 -0.44 -9.49
CA ALA A 153 46.68 -0.62 -10.81
C ALA A 153 45.80 -1.88 -10.89
N ILE A 154 46.16 -2.96 -10.19
CA ILE A 154 45.27 -4.13 -10.01
C ILE A 154 43.99 -3.67 -9.32
N ALA A 155 44.07 -3.01 -8.16
CA ALA A 155 42.89 -2.60 -7.40
C ALA A 155 41.95 -1.70 -8.24
N SER A 156 42.51 -0.75 -9.00
CA SER A 156 41.75 0.08 -9.94
C SER A 156 41.06 -0.74 -11.02
N SER A 157 41.76 -1.72 -11.60
CA SER A 157 41.20 -2.60 -12.64
C SER A 157 40.12 -3.55 -12.10
N GLU A 158 40.23 -4.00 -10.84
CA GLU A 158 39.21 -4.80 -10.16
C GLU A 158 37.93 -3.99 -9.93
N ALA A 159 38.05 -2.73 -9.50
CA ALA A 159 36.91 -1.82 -9.37
C ALA A 159 36.22 -1.56 -10.73
N ALA A 160 37.01 -1.39 -11.81
CA ALA A 160 36.47 -1.23 -13.15
C ALA A 160 35.74 -2.50 -13.64
N LEU A 161 36.28 -3.69 -13.36
CA LEU A 161 35.63 -4.97 -13.66
C LEU A 161 34.31 -5.12 -12.90
N GLN A 162 34.29 -4.80 -11.60
CA GLN A 162 33.08 -4.84 -10.80
C GLN A 162 32.01 -3.89 -11.33
N THR A 163 32.40 -2.68 -11.74
CA THR A 163 31.49 -1.70 -12.34
C THR A 163 30.88 -2.23 -13.64
N ALA A 164 31.69 -2.81 -14.53
CA ALA A 164 31.20 -3.42 -15.76
C ALA A 164 30.24 -4.59 -15.50
N GLN A 165 30.51 -5.40 -14.48
CA GLN A 165 29.64 -6.52 -14.07
C GLN A 165 28.29 -6.02 -13.53
N ILE A 166 28.30 -4.97 -12.70
CA ILE A 166 27.07 -4.34 -12.19
C ILE A 166 26.22 -3.81 -13.34
N ASN A 167 26.84 -3.10 -14.30
CA ASN A 167 26.14 -2.58 -15.46
C ASN A 167 25.55 -3.69 -16.34
N LEU A 168 26.29 -4.79 -16.54
CA LEU A 168 25.77 -5.97 -17.23
C LEU A 168 24.57 -6.57 -16.50
N ASN A 169 24.62 -6.67 -15.17
CA ASN A 169 23.49 -7.17 -14.38
C ASN A 169 22.25 -6.26 -14.51
N TYR A 170 22.44 -4.94 -14.59
CA TYR A 170 21.37 -3.97 -14.80
C TYR A 170 20.71 -4.04 -16.19
N THR A 171 21.31 -4.74 -17.16
CA THR A 171 20.63 -5.04 -18.43
C THR A 171 19.41 -5.96 -18.23
N GLN A 172 19.40 -6.73 -17.14
CA GLN A 172 18.24 -7.52 -16.71
C GLN A 172 17.51 -6.75 -15.62
N ILE A 173 16.40 -6.11 -15.99
CA ILE A 173 15.60 -5.35 -15.03
C ILE A 173 14.73 -6.33 -14.26
N LYS A 174 14.93 -6.39 -12.95
CA LYS A 174 14.25 -7.32 -12.04
C LYS A 174 13.19 -6.60 -11.20
N ALA A 175 12.19 -7.36 -10.75
CA ALA A 175 11.20 -6.89 -9.79
C ALA A 175 11.85 -6.63 -8.41
N PRO A 176 11.74 -5.42 -7.82
CA PRO A 176 12.26 -5.15 -6.48
C PRO A 176 11.35 -5.69 -5.36
N ILE A 177 10.06 -5.87 -5.65
CA ILE A 177 9.06 -6.40 -4.72
C ILE A 177 8.20 -7.44 -5.45
N SER A 178 7.63 -8.38 -4.70
CA SER A 178 6.57 -9.26 -5.20
C SER A 178 5.23 -8.53 -5.24
N GLY A 179 4.40 -8.80 -6.23
CA GLY A 179 3.11 -8.15 -6.37
C GLY A 179 2.52 -8.32 -7.77
N GLN A 180 1.41 -7.63 -8.02
CA GLN A 180 0.79 -7.62 -9.34
C GLN A 180 1.44 -6.54 -10.21
N ILE A 181 1.95 -6.93 -11.39
CA ILE A 181 2.55 -5.98 -12.33
C ILE A 181 1.49 -5.36 -13.23
N GLY A 182 1.57 -4.04 -13.39
CA GLY A 182 0.71 -3.29 -14.29
C GLY A 182 1.06 -3.46 -15.77
N ARG A 183 0.51 -2.57 -16.59
CA ARG A 183 0.80 -2.50 -18.02
C ARG A 183 2.21 -1.98 -18.27
N SER A 184 2.81 -2.40 -19.38
CA SER A 184 4.09 -1.85 -19.83
C SER A 184 3.85 -0.56 -20.60
N ALA A 185 4.47 0.53 -20.17
CA ALA A 185 4.47 1.80 -20.89
C ALA A 185 5.47 1.83 -22.08
N VAL A 186 6.33 0.83 -22.16
CA VAL A 186 7.37 0.69 -23.20
C VAL A 186 7.15 -0.58 -24.02
N THR A 187 7.53 -0.53 -25.29
CA THR A 187 7.43 -1.65 -26.23
C THR A 187 8.80 -2.26 -26.51
N GLU A 188 8.83 -3.51 -26.95
CA GLU A 188 10.05 -4.13 -27.45
C GLU A 188 10.62 -3.32 -28.62
N GLY A 189 11.95 -3.20 -28.67
CA GLY A 189 12.67 -2.34 -29.61
C GLY A 189 12.79 -0.87 -29.19
N ALA A 190 12.14 -0.44 -28.11
CA ALA A 190 12.26 0.94 -27.64
C ALA A 190 13.66 1.23 -27.08
N LEU A 191 14.17 2.45 -27.35
CA LEU A 191 15.40 2.95 -26.72
C LEU A 191 15.09 3.45 -25.31
N LEU A 192 15.78 2.88 -24.33
CA LEU A 192 15.71 3.27 -22.92
C LEU A 192 16.92 4.10 -22.55
N THR A 193 16.74 5.07 -21.66
CA THR A 193 17.81 5.86 -21.08
C THR A 193 17.89 5.65 -19.58
N ALA A 194 19.10 5.52 -19.04
CA ALA A 194 19.34 5.36 -17.61
C ALA A 194 18.64 6.47 -16.82
N ASN A 195 17.89 6.08 -15.78
CA ASN A 195 17.17 6.98 -14.89
C ASN A 195 16.15 7.91 -15.59
N GLN A 196 15.55 7.45 -16.70
CA GLN A 196 14.51 8.22 -17.38
C GLN A 196 13.31 8.53 -16.48
N ALA A 197 12.68 9.69 -16.75
CA ALA A 197 11.50 10.16 -16.03
C ALA A 197 10.24 9.31 -16.28
N GLN A 198 10.16 8.61 -17.41
CA GLN A 198 9.04 7.71 -17.72
C GLN A 198 9.19 6.35 -17.03
N VAL A 199 8.20 5.97 -16.21
CA VAL A 199 8.09 4.63 -15.61
C VAL A 199 7.81 3.59 -16.69
N MET A 200 8.50 2.45 -16.65
CA MET A 200 8.27 1.35 -17.59
C MET A 200 7.06 0.50 -17.20
N ALA A 201 6.97 0.13 -15.92
CA ALA A 201 5.85 -0.60 -15.33
C ALA A 201 5.80 -0.31 -13.83
N THR A 202 4.66 -0.59 -13.20
CA THR A 202 4.47 -0.45 -11.76
C THR A 202 4.06 -1.80 -11.17
N ILE A 203 4.71 -2.21 -10.10
CA ILE A 203 4.32 -3.39 -9.31
C ILE A 203 3.60 -2.90 -8.07
N ARG A 204 2.44 -3.48 -7.78
CA ARG A 204 1.64 -3.20 -6.58
C ARG A 204 1.52 -4.45 -5.74
N GLN A 205 1.90 -4.36 -4.48
CA GLN A 205 1.61 -5.39 -3.50
C GLN A 205 0.19 -5.14 -2.98
N LEU A 206 -0.72 -6.06 -3.32
CA LEU A 206 -2.13 -6.01 -2.94
C LEU A 206 -2.45 -6.88 -1.71
N ASP A 207 -1.47 -7.64 -1.22
CA ASP A 207 -1.60 -8.44 0.00
C ASP A 207 -0.43 -8.12 0.94
N PRO A 208 -0.67 -7.46 2.09
CA PRO A 208 -1.98 -6.92 2.52
C PRO A 208 -2.41 -5.71 1.65
N ILE A 209 -3.66 -5.26 1.79
CA ILE A 209 -4.19 -4.04 1.16
C ILE A 209 -4.58 -3.01 2.23
N TYR A 210 -4.41 -1.72 1.93
CA TYR A 210 -4.85 -0.65 2.82
C TYR A 210 -6.19 -0.07 2.37
N VAL A 211 -6.92 0.51 3.32
CA VAL A 211 -8.17 1.22 3.07
C VAL A 211 -8.09 2.58 3.75
N ASP A 212 -7.96 3.64 2.96
CA ASP A 212 -7.93 5.01 3.45
C ASP A 212 -9.35 5.45 3.79
N LEU A 213 -9.63 5.63 5.07
CA LEU A 213 -10.92 6.10 5.58
C LEU A 213 -10.97 7.64 5.59
N THR A 214 -11.96 8.23 4.93
CA THR A 214 -12.13 9.70 4.92
C THR A 214 -13.23 10.11 5.90
N GLN A 215 -12.87 10.89 6.92
CA GLN A 215 -13.81 11.40 7.93
C GLN A 215 -13.61 12.87 8.24
N SER A 216 -14.70 13.55 8.61
CA SER A 216 -14.60 14.92 9.09
C SER A 216 -13.89 14.98 10.45
N SER A 217 -13.10 16.02 10.69
CA SER A 217 -12.36 16.17 11.95
C SER A 217 -13.26 16.15 13.19
N SER A 218 -14.49 16.64 13.08
CA SER A 218 -15.48 16.62 14.16
C SER A 218 -15.99 15.21 14.48
N GLU A 219 -16.24 14.38 13.46
CA GLU A 219 -16.67 12.98 13.65
C GLU A 219 -15.51 12.12 14.16
N LEU A 220 -14.30 12.32 13.65
CA LEU A 220 -13.11 11.64 14.17
C LEU A 220 -12.87 11.95 15.66
N LEU A 221 -13.12 13.19 16.10
CA LEU A 221 -13.01 13.57 17.50
C LEU A 221 -14.09 12.89 18.37
N LYS A 222 -15.32 12.74 17.86
CA LYS A 222 -16.39 12.00 18.55
C LYS A 222 -16.03 10.52 18.67
N LEU A 223 -15.59 9.91 17.57
CA LEU A 223 -15.14 8.52 17.51
C LEU A 223 -13.99 8.27 18.51
N LYS A 224 -12.96 9.14 18.52
CA LYS A 224 -11.86 9.08 19.50
C LYS A 224 -12.29 9.26 20.96
N LYS A 225 -13.38 9.97 21.22
CA LYS A 225 -13.96 10.10 22.57
C LYS A 225 -14.77 8.86 22.96
N GLN A 226 -15.43 8.21 22.01
CA GLN A 226 -16.15 6.95 22.20
C GLN A 226 -15.21 5.76 22.41
N MET A 227 -14.03 5.78 21.76
CA MET A 227 -13.00 4.74 21.86
C MET A 227 -12.03 4.91 23.05
N GLN A 228 -12.30 5.82 24.00
CA GLN A 228 -11.45 6.04 25.17
C GLN A 228 -11.62 4.99 26.29
N GLY A 229 -12.49 3.99 26.08
CA GLY A 229 -12.66 2.84 26.98
C GLY A 229 -12.16 1.53 26.35
N ASP A 230 -11.13 0.97 26.97
CA ASP A 230 -10.68 -0.44 26.99
C ASP A 230 -10.17 -1.21 25.75
N ASP A 231 -10.23 -0.71 24.50
CA ASP A 231 -9.63 -1.45 23.38
C ASP A 231 -9.16 -0.54 22.23
N ARG A 232 -7.99 0.08 22.39
CA ARG A 232 -7.40 0.97 21.38
C ARG A 232 -6.65 0.24 20.26
N ASP A 233 -6.16 -0.96 20.54
CA ASP A 233 -5.22 -1.67 19.67
C ASP A 233 -5.86 -2.82 18.87
N ASN A 234 -7.18 -3.05 19.02
CA ASN A 234 -7.84 -4.19 18.38
C ASN A 234 -9.25 -3.85 17.88
N VAL A 235 -9.38 -2.71 17.18
CA VAL A 235 -10.63 -2.31 16.55
C VAL A 235 -10.75 -3.08 15.25
N THR A 236 -11.49 -4.17 15.29
CA THR A 236 -11.83 -4.97 14.11
C THR A 236 -12.76 -4.18 13.20
N VAL A 237 -12.44 -4.17 11.91
CA VAL A 237 -13.24 -3.49 10.88
C VAL A 237 -13.63 -4.52 9.83
N ASP A 238 -14.92 -4.58 9.54
CA ASP A 238 -15.45 -5.36 8.42
C ASP A 238 -15.49 -4.47 7.17
N LEU A 239 -15.02 -5.01 6.05
CA LEU A 239 -15.03 -4.30 4.77
C LEU A 239 -16.27 -4.73 3.97
N LEU A 240 -17.17 -3.79 3.72
CA LEU A 240 -18.29 -3.99 2.81
C LEU A 240 -17.89 -3.58 1.39
N LEU A 241 -18.05 -4.50 0.43
CA LEU A 241 -17.79 -4.27 -0.98
C LEU A 241 -18.94 -3.49 -1.64
N ASP A 242 -18.71 -2.95 -2.83
CA ASP A 242 -19.67 -2.13 -3.57
C ASP A 242 -20.93 -2.91 -4.00
N ASP A 243 -20.85 -4.24 -4.06
CA ASP A 243 -21.98 -5.13 -4.32
C ASP A 243 -22.81 -5.45 -3.05
N GLY A 244 -22.44 -4.89 -1.91
CA GLY A 244 -23.05 -5.12 -0.61
C GLY A 244 -22.61 -6.42 0.07
N SER A 245 -21.67 -7.17 -0.51
CA SER A 245 -21.09 -8.34 0.13
C SER A 245 -20.00 -7.96 1.14
N GLU A 246 -19.87 -8.76 2.19
CA GLU A 246 -18.83 -8.59 3.21
C GLU A 246 -17.56 -9.31 2.77
N TYR A 247 -16.41 -8.64 2.90
CA TYR A 247 -15.11 -9.25 2.62
C TYR A 247 -14.79 -10.31 3.69
N SER A 248 -14.23 -11.44 3.27
CA SER A 248 -14.07 -12.62 4.14
C SER A 248 -13.07 -12.44 5.27
N GLU A 249 -12.11 -11.53 5.11
CA GLU A 249 -11.05 -11.27 6.08
C GLU A 249 -11.34 -9.95 6.82
N GLN A 250 -11.16 -9.96 8.14
CA GLN A 250 -11.35 -8.77 8.95
C GLN A 250 -10.08 -7.90 8.96
N GLY A 251 -10.28 -6.59 8.90
CA GLY A 251 -9.20 -5.60 9.00
C GLY A 251 -8.99 -5.11 10.43
N SER A 252 -7.91 -4.36 10.63
CA SER A 252 -7.64 -3.60 11.84
C SER A 252 -7.51 -2.11 11.50
N LEU A 253 -8.04 -1.26 12.38
CA LEU A 253 -7.93 0.20 12.31
C LEU A 253 -6.56 0.71 12.80
#